data_AF-B4M954-F1
#
_entry.id   AF-B4M954-F1
#
_cell.length_a   1.000
_cell.length_b   1.000
_cell.length_c   1.000
_cell.angle_alpha   90.00
_cell.angle_beta   90.00
_cell.angle_gamma   90.00
#
_symmetry.space_group_name_H-M   'P 1'
#
loop_
_entity.id
_entity.type
_entity.pdbx_description
1 polymer ?
#
loop_
_entity_poly.entity_id
_entity_poly.type
_entity_poly.pdbx_seq_one_letter_code
_entity_poly.pdbx_strand_id
1 'polypeptide(L)'
;MMASGRSCELVILVLLILASYACIYLEFWKPRCMKPFVEIGDNCYFFSTNKAPTYEYYKVSYNGRIFSVPAILDWLHASFACETLDANARLLTVRTAEEMRYLSNYIGRYAHPGTHPFFWSGGHRGSLAQLEVDHSSLERFYWHHDPHPMNFSNFVEQQTNSTRFPSGFCVYLEYVGSELIMATASCKQKMAFACELQLLN
;
A
#
# COMPACT_ATOMS: atom_id res chain seq x y z
N MET A 1 -53.74 32.13 24.52
CA MET A 1 -52.35 31.66 24.73
C MET A 1 -52.30 30.17 24.41
N MET A 2 -51.85 29.78 23.20
CA MET A 2 -51.45 28.38 22.85
C MET A 2 -51.08 28.35 21.36
N ALA A 3 -49.98 29.02 20.99
CA ALA A 3 -49.42 28.94 19.63
C ALA A 3 -47.89 28.81 19.61
N SER A 4 -47.23 29.08 20.73
CA SER A 4 -45.76 29.08 20.83
C SER A 4 -45.16 27.67 21.00
N GLY A 5 -45.89 26.71 21.60
CA GLY A 5 -45.38 25.36 21.86
C GLY A 5 -45.17 24.50 20.60
N ARG A 6 -46.16 24.46 19.69
CA ARG A 6 -46.09 23.66 18.45
C ARG A 6 -44.99 24.12 17.48
N SER A 7 -44.73 25.42 17.43
CA SER A 7 -43.67 25.98 16.59
C SER A 7 -42.28 25.61 17.14
N CYS A 8 -42.12 25.59 18.46
CA CYS A 8 -40.88 25.20 19.12
C CYS A 8 -40.58 23.70 18.95
N GLU A 9 -41.60 22.84 19.07
CA GLU A 9 -41.47 21.40 18.82
C GLU A 9 -41.06 21.09 17.38
N LEU A 10 -41.63 21.80 16.40
CA LEU A 10 -41.25 21.67 14.98
C LEU A 10 -39.80 22.09 14.73
N VAL A 11 -39.34 23.18 15.34
CA VAL A 11 -37.95 23.64 15.23
C VAL A 11 -36.99 22.62 15.85
N ILE A 12 -37.32 22.08 17.03
CA ILE A 12 -36.50 21.04 17.68
C ILE A 12 -36.45 19.77 16.82
N LEU A 13 -37.56 19.34 16.24
CA LEU A 13 -37.61 18.17 15.35
C LEU A 13 -36.74 18.38 14.11
N VAL A 14 -36.81 19.54 13.47
CA VAL A 14 -35.99 19.88 12.30
C VAL A 14 -34.50 19.91 12.68
N LEU A 15 -34.15 20.47 13.83
CA LEU A 15 -32.76 20.48 14.31
C LEU A 15 -32.24 19.05 14.60
N LEU A 16 -33.07 18.18 15.17
CA LEU A 16 -32.71 16.78 15.40
C LEU A 16 -32.51 16.01 14.08
N ILE A 17 -33.35 16.25 13.08
CA ILE A 17 -33.20 15.66 11.75
C ILE A 17 -31.90 16.15 11.10
N LEU A 18 -31.62 17.46 11.13
CA LEU A 18 -30.39 18.01 10.58
C LEU A 18 -29.13 17.51 11.31
N ALA A 19 -29.19 17.38 12.64
CA ALA A 19 -28.11 16.83 13.43
C ALA A 19 -27.88 15.34 13.11
N SER A 20 -28.96 14.55 13.01
CA SER A 20 -28.86 13.13 12.62
C SER A 20 -28.29 12.97 11.22
N TYR A 21 -28.72 13.80 10.26
CA TYR A 21 -28.17 13.82 8.90
C TYR A 21 -26.69 14.21 8.89
N ALA A 22 -26.30 15.22 9.66
CA ALA A 22 -24.90 15.61 9.79
C ALA A 22 -24.04 14.52 10.45
N CYS A 23 -24.55 13.82 11.47
CA CYS A 23 -23.86 12.70 12.11
C CYS A 23 -23.67 11.53 11.13
N ILE A 24 -24.72 11.14 10.40
CA ILE A 24 -24.67 10.10 9.36
C ILE A 24 -23.67 10.54 8.28
N TYR A 25 -23.77 11.77 7.79
CA TYR A 25 -22.85 12.29 6.78
C TYR A 25 -21.39 12.27 7.27
N LEU A 26 -21.12 12.66 8.51
CA LEU A 26 -19.76 12.62 9.07
C LEU A 26 -19.22 11.20 9.28
N GLU A 27 -20.08 10.23 9.61
CA GLU A 27 -19.65 8.82 9.69
C GLU A 27 -19.41 8.20 8.33
N PHE A 28 -20.28 8.48 7.35
CA PHE A 28 -20.16 7.94 5.98
C PHE A 28 -19.00 8.55 5.18
N TRP A 29 -18.59 9.78 5.48
CA TRP A 29 -17.55 10.50 4.72
C TRP A 29 -16.17 10.49 5.40
N LYS A 30 -15.97 9.68 6.46
CA LYS A 30 -14.62 9.44 6.96
C LYS A 30 -13.83 8.62 5.94
N PRO A 31 -12.65 9.09 5.50
CA PRO A 31 -11.82 8.29 4.60
C PRO A 31 -11.45 6.99 5.32
N ARG A 32 -11.56 5.85 4.62
CA ARG A 32 -11.20 4.53 5.17
C ARG A 32 -9.73 4.49 5.59
N CYS A 33 -8.89 5.15 4.80
CA CYS A 33 -7.46 5.25 5.04
C CYS A 33 -7.11 6.60 5.68
N MET A 34 -6.36 6.56 6.77
CA MET A 34 -5.77 7.74 7.37
C MET A 34 -4.43 8.06 6.69
N LYS A 35 -4.19 9.35 6.42
CA LYS A 35 -2.88 9.82 5.93
C LYS A 35 -1.78 9.33 6.87
N PRO A 36 -0.66 8.79 6.36
CA PRO A 36 -0.17 8.96 4.99
C PRO A 36 -0.65 7.90 3.99
N PHE A 37 -1.49 6.95 4.43
CA PHE A 37 -2.02 5.91 3.55
C PHE A 37 -3.09 6.49 2.62
N VAL A 38 -3.14 5.97 1.40
CA VAL A 38 -4.09 6.32 0.35
C VAL A 38 -4.96 5.12 0.02
N GLU A 39 -6.22 5.37 -0.29
CA GLU A 39 -7.19 4.33 -0.64
C GLU A 39 -7.05 3.95 -2.11
N ILE A 40 -6.82 2.66 -2.38
CA ILE A 40 -6.74 2.10 -3.73
C ILE A 40 -7.52 0.78 -3.72
N GLY A 41 -8.64 0.74 -4.45
CA GLY A 41 -9.59 -0.37 -4.32
C GLY A 41 -10.11 -0.46 -2.88
N ASP A 42 -10.00 -1.64 -2.28
CA ASP A 42 -10.41 -1.88 -0.89
C ASP A 42 -9.26 -1.82 0.13
N ASN A 43 -8.08 -1.40 -0.29
CA ASN A 43 -6.87 -1.44 0.54
C ASN A 43 -6.29 -0.04 0.74
N CYS A 44 -5.48 0.09 1.80
CA CYS A 44 -4.77 1.32 2.14
C CYS A 44 -3.28 1.15 1.87
N TYR A 45 -2.69 2.01 1.05
CA TYR A 45 -1.28 1.92 0.66
C TYR A 45 -0.47 3.16 1.01
N PHE A 46 0.81 2.99 1.28
CA PHE A 46 1.76 4.08 1.41
C PHE A 46 2.88 3.87 0.39
N PHE A 47 3.24 4.89 -0.38
CA PHE A 47 4.39 4.85 -1.28
C PHE A 47 5.49 5.73 -0.70
N SER A 48 6.71 5.20 -0.61
CA SER A 48 7.87 5.95 -0.13
C SER A 48 8.19 7.17 -1.01
N THR A 49 7.66 7.22 -2.22
CA THR A 49 7.85 8.27 -3.23
C THR A 49 6.63 9.17 -3.41
N ASN A 50 5.69 9.19 -2.46
CA ASN A 50 4.49 10.05 -2.51
C ASN A 50 4.77 11.57 -2.49
N LYS A 51 6.04 11.98 -2.46
CA LYS A 51 6.47 13.39 -2.50
C LYS A 51 7.54 13.56 -3.58
N ALA A 52 7.83 14.82 -3.91
CA ALA A 52 8.80 15.16 -4.94
C ALA A 52 10.13 14.38 -4.78
N PRO A 53 10.74 13.94 -5.89
CA PRO A 53 11.91 13.05 -5.92
C PRO A 53 13.22 13.69 -5.41
N THR A 54 13.18 14.95 -4.97
CA THR A 54 14.35 15.71 -4.48
C THR A 54 14.71 15.42 -3.02
N TYR A 55 13.91 14.64 -2.31
CA TYR A 55 14.10 14.38 -0.88
C TYR A 55 14.61 12.95 -0.63
N GLU A 56 15.70 12.83 0.12
CA GLU A 56 16.25 11.53 0.55
C GLU A 56 15.44 10.91 1.70
N TYR A 57 14.87 11.77 2.58
CA TYR A 57 14.04 11.38 3.71
C TYR A 57 12.75 12.20 3.77
N TYR A 58 11.66 11.56 4.17
CA TYR A 58 10.36 12.18 4.33
C TYR A 58 9.91 12.19 5.78
N LYS A 59 9.60 13.40 6.28
CA LYS A 59 8.84 13.54 7.53
C LYS A 59 7.39 13.12 7.29
N VAL A 60 6.98 12.06 7.96
CA VAL A 60 5.63 11.49 7.92
C VAL A 60 5.04 11.61 9.33
N SER A 61 3.89 12.27 9.45
CA SER A 61 3.15 12.31 10.71
C SER A 61 2.01 11.30 10.63
N TYR A 62 1.96 10.36 11.57
CA TYR A 62 0.95 9.31 11.63
C TYR A 62 0.69 8.88 13.07
N ASN A 63 -0.58 8.73 13.47
CA ASN A 63 -0.99 8.32 14.81
C ASN A 63 -0.25 9.06 15.96
N GLY A 64 -0.09 10.39 15.81
CA GLY A 64 0.58 11.24 16.81
C GLY A 64 2.10 11.10 16.86
N ARG A 65 2.72 10.35 15.94
CA ARG A 65 4.16 10.15 15.83
C ARG A 65 4.70 10.80 14.56
N ILE A 66 5.97 11.22 14.59
CA ILE A 66 6.68 11.76 13.43
C ILE A 66 7.82 10.81 13.09
N PHE A 67 7.80 10.30 11.87
CA PHE A 67 8.81 9.39 11.32
C PHE A 67 9.64 10.12 10.27
N SER A 68 10.93 9.77 10.17
CA SER A 68 11.77 10.13 9.04
C SER A 68 11.96 8.88 8.18
N VAL A 69 11.18 8.78 7.11
CA VAL A 69 11.13 7.60 6.25
C VAL A 69 12.07 7.80 5.07
N PRO A 70 13.10 6.94 4.88
CA PRO A 70 13.95 7.00 3.69
C PRO A 70 13.13 6.73 2.43
N ALA A 71 13.42 7.44 1.34
CA ALA A 71 12.72 7.24 0.07
C ALA A 71 13.03 5.88 -0.56
N ILE A 72 14.26 5.39 -0.36
CA ILE A 72 14.83 4.24 -1.06
C ILE A 72 15.54 3.36 -0.03
N LEU A 73 15.19 2.08 0.01
CA LEU A 73 15.74 1.08 0.93
C LEU A 73 16.00 -0.25 0.21
N ASP A 74 16.81 -1.11 0.83
CA ASP A 74 16.84 -2.51 0.44
C ASP A 74 15.58 -3.24 0.93
N TRP A 75 15.33 -4.44 0.43
CA TRP A 75 14.05 -5.11 0.63
C TRP A 75 13.72 -5.36 2.10
N LEU A 76 14.71 -5.78 2.89
CA LEU A 76 14.50 -6.07 4.31
C LEU A 76 14.26 -4.79 5.11
N HIS A 77 15.06 -3.74 4.88
CA HIS A 77 14.84 -2.45 5.54
C HIS A 77 13.52 -1.80 5.12
N ALA A 78 13.08 -2.01 3.88
CA ALA A 78 11.78 -1.56 3.41
C ALA A 78 10.62 -2.26 4.15
N SER A 79 10.73 -3.56 4.45
CA SER A 79 9.76 -4.28 5.30
C SER A 79 9.66 -3.66 6.69
N PHE A 80 10.80 -3.49 7.36
CA PHE A 80 10.84 -2.84 8.67
C PHE A 80 10.33 -1.41 8.65
N ALA A 81 10.55 -0.67 7.56
CA ALA A 81 10.02 0.69 7.42
C ALA A 81 8.48 0.70 7.38
N CYS A 82 7.85 -0.28 6.73
CA CYS A 82 6.40 -0.44 6.75
C CYS A 82 5.89 -0.75 8.16
N GLU A 83 6.47 -1.73 8.83
CA GLU A 83 6.10 -2.12 10.21
C GLU A 83 6.33 -1.00 11.24
N THR A 84 7.30 -0.12 10.96
CA THR A 84 7.57 1.07 11.79
C THR A 84 6.48 2.12 11.64
N LEU A 85 5.88 2.26 10.45
CA LEU A 85 4.77 3.19 10.22
C LEU A 85 3.52 2.75 10.98
N ASP A 86 3.14 1.47 10.84
CA ASP A 86 2.06 0.85 11.60
C ASP A 86 2.40 -0.62 11.84
N ALA A 87 2.05 -1.17 13.01
CA ALA A 87 2.32 -2.57 13.33
C ALA A 87 1.56 -3.55 12.41
N ASN A 88 0.49 -3.11 11.75
CA ASN A 88 -0.26 -3.90 10.77
C ASN A 88 0.13 -3.56 9.32
N ALA A 89 1.11 -2.67 9.13
CA ALA A 89 1.62 -2.35 7.80
C ALA A 89 2.77 -3.29 7.44
N ARG A 90 2.77 -3.72 6.18
CA ARG A 90 3.81 -4.57 5.60
C ARG A 90 4.09 -4.11 4.17
N LEU A 91 5.15 -4.63 3.56
CA LEU A 91 5.35 -4.41 2.12
C LEU A 91 4.14 -4.92 1.35
N LEU A 92 3.76 -4.16 0.32
CA LEU A 92 2.53 -4.42 -0.44
C LEU A 92 2.50 -5.84 -1.02
N THR A 93 1.31 -6.41 -1.09
CA THR A 93 1.05 -7.68 -1.75
C THR A 93 0.10 -7.44 -2.91
N VAL A 94 0.05 -8.36 -3.87
CA VAL A 94 -0.92 -8.32 -4.96
C VAL A 94 -1.53 -9.69 -5.11
N ARG A 95 -2.81 -9.82 -4.75
CA ARG A 95 -3.51 -11.10 -4.67
C ARG A 95 -4.40 -11.36 -5.87
N THR A 96 -4.70 -10.33 -6.66
CA THR A 96 -5.58 -10.43 -7.84
C THR A 96 -5.12 -9.52 -8.98
N ALA A 97 -5.54 -9.84 -10.21
CA ALA A 97 -5.33 -8.99 -11.37
C ALA A 97 -6.07 -7.64 -11.26
N GLU A 98 -7.22 -7.62 -10.57
CA GLU A 98 -8.01 -6.42 -10.34
C GLU A 98 -7.28 -5.43 -9.41
N GLU A 99 -6.71 -5.94 -8.31
CA GLU A 99 -5.85 -5.16 -7.42
C GLU A 99 -4.64 -4.57 -8.17
N MET A 100 -3.97 -5.38 -8.99
CA MET A 100 -2.85 -4.93 -9.84
C MET A 100 -3.28 -3.77 -10.77
N ARG A 101 -4.48 -3.87 -11.35
CA ARG A 101 -5.05 -2.84 -12.22
C ARG A 101 -5.38 -1.55 -11.45
N TYR A 102 -5.93 -1.64 -10.25
CA TYR A 102 -6.17 -0.45 -9.43
C TYR A 102 -4.86 0.25 -9.04
N LEU A 103 -3.85 -0.52 -8.64
CA LEU A 103 -2.52 0.00 -8.34
C LEU A 103 -1.89 0.67 -9.56
N SER A 104 -1.91 0.01 -10.71
CA SER A 104 -1.38 0.56 -11.97
C SER A 104 -2.05 1.89 -12.34
N ASN A 105 -3.38 1.97 -12.27
CA ASN A 105 -4.12 3.21 -12.53
C ASN A 105 -3.76 4.34 -11.55
N TYR A 106 -3.59 4.01 -10.26
CA TYR A 106 -3.19 4.99 -9.26
C TYR A 106 -1.78 5.51 -9.53
N ILE A 107 -0.83 4.61 -9.76
CA ILE A 107 0.58 4.94 -10.01
C ILE A 107 0.72 5.83 -11.25
N GLY A 108 0.05 5.46 -12.34
CA GLY A 108 0.05 6.22 -13.58
C GLY A 108 -0.42 7.67 -13.42
N ARG A 109 -1.27 7.95 -12.43
CA ARG A 109 -1.83 9.29 -12.17
C ARG A 109 -1.12 10.07 -11.07
N TYR A 110 -0.63 9.39 -10.03
CA TYR A 110 -0.29 10.04 -8.76
C TYR A 110 1.11 9.72 -8.21
N ALA A 111 1.73 8.57 -8.55
CA ALA A 111 2.95 8.10 -7.86
C ALA A 111 4.27 8.46 -8.59
N HIS A 112 4.30 9.57 -9.33
CA HIS A 112 5.47 10.03 -10.09
C HIS A 112 6.17 8.93 -10.93
N PRO A 113 5.44 8.22 -11.82
CA PRO A 113 5.98 7.08 -12.57
C PRO A 113 7.17 7.46 -13.46
N GLY A 114 7.29 8.73 -13.86
CA GLY A 114 8.44 9.22 -14.63
C GLY A 114 9.76 9.27 -13.85
N THR A 115 9.72 9.31 -12.51
CA THR A 115 10.93 9.37 -11.67
C THR A 115 11.15 8.12 -10.84
N HIS A 116 10.08 7.47 -10.38
CA HIS A 116 10.14 6.22 -9.63
C HIS A 116 9.20 5.17 -10.22
N PRO A 117 9.56 4.57 -11.38
CA PRO A 117 8.71 3.59 -12.04
C PRO A 117 8.72 2.22 -11.35
N PHE A 118 9.59 1.98 -10.37
CA PHE A 118 9.71 0.69 -9.70
C PHE A 118 9.82 0.83 -8.19
N PHE A 119 9.24 -0.14 -7.47
CA PHE A 119 9.26 -0.18 -6.02
C PHE A 119 9.17 -1.61 -5.50
N TRP A 120 9.76 -1.83 -4.32
CA TRP A 120 9.68 -3.09 -3.61
C TRP A 120 8.24 -3.46 -3.26
N SER A 121 7.94 -4.74 -3.45
CA SER A 121 6.77 -5.42 -2.92
C SER A 121 7.18 -6.39 -1.82
N GLY A 122 6.21 -6.98 -1.12
CA GLY A 122 6.45 -8.00 -0.11
C GLY A 122 6.82 -9.36 -0.69
N GLY A 123 6.96 -9.47 -2.02
CA GLY A 123 7.25 -10.73 -2.67
C GLY A 123 8.71 -11.14 -2.51
N HIS A 124 8.94 -12.42 -2.23
CA HIS A 124 10.28 -13.01 -2.20
C HIS A 124 10.23 -14.49 -2.55
N ARG A 125 11.39 -15.07 -2.85
CA ARG A 125 11.56 -16.51 -3.05
C ARG A 125 11.83 -17.21 -1.73
N GLY A 126 11.38 -18.46 -1.62
CA GLY A 126 11.52 -19.24 -0.41
C GLY A 126 10.46 -18.90 0.64
N SER A 127 9.94 -19.92 1.31
CA SER A 127 8.98 -19.73 2.40
C SER A 127 9.71 -19.25 3.65
N LEU A 128 9.12 -18.27 4.35
CA LEU A 128 9.56 -17.82 5.68
C LEU A 128 8.58 -18.25 6.79
N ALA A 129 7.62 -19.13 6.47
CA ALA A 129 6.59 -19.54 7.42
C ALA A 129 7.04 -20.63 8.39
N GLN A 130 8.13 -21.32 8.11
CA GLN A 130 8.70 -22.35 8.97
C GLN A 130 10.09 -21.91 9.47
N LEU A 131 10.45 -22.34 10.68
CA LEU A 131 11.77 -22.08 11.28
C LEU A 131 12.89 -22.83 10.55
N GLU A 132 12.56 -23.95 9.89
CA GLU A 132 13.51 -24.75 9.11
C GLU A 132 13.56 -24.28 7.66
N VAL A 133 14.78 -24.21 7.11
CA VAL A 133 15.00 -23.82 5.71
C VAL A 133 14.64 -24.99 4.81
N ASP A 134 13.43 -24.98 4.26
CA ASP A 134 13.05 -25.85 3.16
C ASP A 134 13.62 -25.30 1.85
N HIS A 135 14.75 -25.85 1.40
CA HIS A 135 15.38 -25.47 0.14
C HIS A 135 14.47 -25.69 -1.08
N SER A 136 13.51 -26.61 -1.02
CA SER A 136 12.56 -26.83 -2.12
C SER A 136 11.62 -25.63 -2.31
N SER A 137 11.41 -24.83 -1.26
CA SER A 137 10.60 -23.61 -1.34
C SER A 137 11.26 -22.51 -2.18
N LEU A 138 12.57 -22.59 -2.45
CA LEU A 138 13.31 -21.60 -3.27
C LEU A 138 12.90 -21.61 -4.75
N GLU A 139 12.09 -22.57 -5.20
CA GLU A 139 11.58 -22.57 -6.58
C GLU A 139 10.35 -21.65 -6.74
N ARG A 140 9.69 -21.29 -5.63
CA ARG A 140 8.42 -20.55 -5.63
C ARG A 140 8.55 -19.18 -4.98
N PHE A 141 7.65 -18.29 -5.38
CA PHE A 141 7.50 -16.97 -4.78
C PHE A 141 6.39 -16.96 -3.74
N TYR A 142 6.59 -16.20 -2.67
CA TYR A 142 5.72 -16.04 -1.53
C TYR A 142 5.55 -14.55 -1.23
N TRP A 143 4.38 -14.17 -0.73
CA TRP A 143 4.22 -12.87 -0.09
C TRP A 143 4.78 -12.93 1.33
N HIS A 144 5.32 -11.81 1.82
CA HIS A 144 5.89 -11.76 3.15
C HIS A 144 4.87 -12.19 4.22
N HIS A 145 5.28 -13.14 5.06
CA HIS A 145 4.47 -13.83 6.08
C HIS A 145 3.36 -14.77 5.57
N ASP A 146 3.14 -14.88 4.25
CA ASP A 146 2.17 -15.84 3.74
C ASP A 146 2.77 -17.26 3.72
N PRO A 147 2.08 -18.27 4.28
CA PRO A 147 2.60 -19.64 4.35
C PRO A 147 2.54 -20.40 3.03
N HIS A 148 1.78 -19.89 2.06
CA HIS A 148 1.56 -20.51 0.76
C HIS A 148 2.18 -19.66 -0.36
N PRO A 149 2.57 -20.28 -1.49
CA PRO A 149 3.04 -19.55 -2.65
C PRO A 149 2.02 -18.52 -3.15
N MET A 150 2.51 -17.49 -3.84
CA MET A 150 1.67 -16.47 -4.47
C MET A 150 0.58 -17.11 -5.32
N ASN A 151 -0.66 -16.68 -5.10
CA ASN A 151 -1.83 -17.11 -5.86
C ASN A 151 -1.99 -16.38 -7.21
N PHE A 152 -1.43 -15.17 -7.31
CA PHE A 152 -1.42 -14.34 -8.50
C PHE A 152 0.01 -13.91 -8.80
N SER A 153 0.39 -13.98 -10.07
CA SER A 153 1.62 -13.35 -10.55
C SER A 153 1.49 -12.97 -12.02
N ASN A 154 2.23 -11.94 -12.42
CA ASN A 154 2.37 -11.51 -13.81
C ASN A 154 3.85 -11.22 -14.11
N PHE A 155 4.73 -12.12 -13.68
CA PHE A 155 6.17 -11.98 -13.90
C PHE A 155 6.46 -11.81 -15.39
N VAL A 156 7.37 -10.89 -15.71
CA VAL A 156 7.91 -10.78 -17.06
C VAL A 156 8.69 -12.06 -17.34
N GLU A 157 8.12 -12.97 -18.14
CA GLU A 157 8.87 -14.09 -18.71
C GLU A 157 9.99 -13.50 -19.56
N GLN A 158 11.23 -13.64 -19.07
CA GLN A 158 12.51 -13.34 -19.75
C GLN A 158 12.34 -12.64 -21.11
N GLN A 159 11.96 -11.36 -21.12
CA GLN A 159 12.27 -10.53 -22.27
C GLN A 159 13.78 -10.40 -22.27
N THR A 160 14.40 -11.05 -23.24
CA THR A 160 15.82 -11.38 -23.38
C THR A 160 16.78 -10.19 -23.37
N ASN A 161 16.29 -8.97 -23.14
CA ASN A 161 17.09 -7.73 -23.11
C ASN A 161 16.69 -6.71 -22.02
N SER A 162 15.74 -6.98 -21.09
CA SER A 162 15.11 -5.90 -20.30
C SER A 162 14.99 -6.08 -18.78
N THR A 163 15.79 -6.92 -18.12
CA THR A 163 15.80 -6.88 -16.64
C THR A 163 16.64 -5.70 -16.17
N ARG A 164 15.98 -4.62 -15.72
CA ARG A 164 16.63 -3.41 -15.17
C ARG A 164 17.66 -3.74 -14.08
N PHE A 165 17.42 -4.82 -13.35
CA PHE A 165 18.31 -5.36 -12.33
C PHE A 165 18.67 -6.82 -12.62
N PRO A 166 19.82 -7.31 -12.14
CA PRO A 166 20.13 -8.73 -12.16
C PRO A 166 19.05 -9.54 -11.43
N SER A 167 18.74 -10.73 -11.95
CA SER A 167 17.80 -11.66 -11.31
C SER A 167 18.20 -11.92 -9.86
N GLY A 168 17.20 -12.05 -8.98
CA GLY A 168 17.42 -12.24 -7.56
C GLY A 168 16.20 -12.83 -6.85
N PHE A 169 16.21 -12.76 -5.53
CA PHE A 169 15.22 -13.45 -4.70
C PHE A 169 14.06 -12.55 -4.23
N CYS A 170 14.13 -11.24 -4.46
CA CYS A 170 13.09 -10.30 -4.01
C CYS A 170 12.33 -9.71 -5.19
N VAL A 171 11.03 -9.53 -5.01
CA VAL A 171 10.10 -9.10 -6.06
C VAL A 171 9.84 -7.61 -5.94
N TYR A 172 9.98 -6.91 -7.06
CA TYR A 172 9.59 -5.53 -7.21
C TYR A 172 8.49 -5.41 -8.27
N LEU A 173 7.72 -4.34 -8.19
CA LEU A 173 6.74 -3.96 -9.21
C LEU A 173 7.32 -2.85 -10.07
N GLU A 174 7.15 -2.96 -11.38
CA GLU A 174 7.56 -1.94 -12.36
C GLU A 174 6.36 -1.45 -13.16
N TYR A 175 6.19 -0.14 -13.24
CA TYR A 175 5.19 0.51 -14.04
C TYR A 175 5.75 0.75 -15.45
N VAL A 176 5.21 0.05 -16.44
CA VAL A 176 5.66 0.10 -17.84
C VAL A 176 4.47 0.43 -18.73
N GLY A 177 4.55 1.57 -19.43
CA GLY A 177 3.46 2.08 -20.26
C GLY A 177 2.23 2.43 -19.42
N SER A 178 1.31 1.47 -19.32
CA SER A 178 0.06 1.56 -18.56
C SER A 178 -0.19 0.34 -17.67
N GLU A 179 0.82 -0.50 -17.46
CA GLU A 179 0.69 -1.75 -16.72
C GLU A 179 1.70 -1.79 -15.58
N LEU A 180 1.35 -2.55 -14.54
CA LEU A 180 2.24 -2.84 -13.42
C LEU A 180 2.60 -4.31 -13.49
N ILE A 181 3.89 -4.61 -13.59
CA ILE A 181 4.41 -5.97 -13.81
C ILE A 181 5.35 -6.40 -12.68
N MET A 182 5.41 -7.69 -12.40
CA MET A 182 6.33 -8.25 -11.43
C MET A 182 7.69 -8.57 -12.07
N ALA A 183 8.75 -8.24 -11.36
CA ALA A 183 10.12 -8.60 -11.72
C ALA A 183 10.95 -8.86 -10.47
N THR A 184 12.15 -9.42 -10.64
CA THR A 184 13.01 -9.82 -9.53
C THR A 184 14.32 -9.04 -9.52
N ALA A 185 14.82 -8.73 -8.33
CA ALA A 185 16.12 -8.14 -8.13
C ALA A 185 16.83 -8.75 -6.91
N SER A 186 18.13 -8.51 -6.80
CA SER A 186 18.86 -8.77 -5.55
C SER A 186 18.18 -8.04 -4.38
N CYS A 187 17.92 -8.75 -3.29
CA CYS A 187 17.29 -8.17 -2.09
C CYS A 187 18.11 -7.03 -1.45
N LYS A 188 19.40 -6.90 -1.82
CA LYS A 188 20.28 -5.80 -1.39
C LYS A 188 20.20 -4.56 -2.28
N GLN A 189 19.50 -4.65 -3.42
CA GLN A 189 19.25 -3.50 -4.27
C GLN A 189 18.43 -2.47 -3.50
N LYS A 190 18.82 -1.20 -3.59
CA LYS A 190 18.04 -0.12 -3.01
C LYS A 190 17.07 0.44 -4.06
N MET A 191 15.79 0.52 -3.73
CA MET A 191 14.75 1.17 -4.54
C MET A 191 13.64 1.74 -3.65
N ALA A 192 12.72 2.46 -4.25
CA ALA A 192 11.49 2.87 -3.58
C ALA A 192 10.71 1.65 -3.08
N PHE A 193 9.77 1.83 -2.18
CA PHE A 193 8.95 0.75 -1.65
C PHE A 193 7.53 1.24 -1.42
N ALA A 194 6.59 0.30 -1.40
CA ALA A 194 5.24 0.59 -1.00
C ALA A 194 4.76 -0.41 0.06
N CYS A 195 3.99 0.12 1.00
CA CYS A 195 3.40 -0.60 2.09
C CYS A 195 1.91 -0.73 1.86
N GLU A 196 1.32 -1.83 2.32
CA GLU A 196 -0.12 -1.98 2.51
C GLU A 196 -0.41 -2.02 4.01
N LEU A 197 -1.56 -1.50 4.42
CA LEU A 197 -2.08 -1.66 5.77
C LEU A 197 -3.06 -2.84 5.77
N GLN A 198 -2.78 -3.86 6.59
CA GLN A 198 -3.77 -4.91 6.84
C GLN A 198 -4.90 -4.34 7.68
N LEU A 199 -6.06 -4.13 7.06
CA LEU A 199 -7.28 -3.84 7.81
C LEU A 199 -7.69 -5.14 8.53
N LEU A 200 -7.64 -5.12 9.87
CA LEU A 200 -8.18 -6.19 10.69
C LEU A 200 -9.68 -6.27 10.40
N ASN A 201 -10.12 -7.35 9.76
CA ASN A 201 -11.54 -7.70 9.65
C ASN A 201 -12.11 -8.09 11.01
#